data_AF-B4RNY8-F1
#
_entry.id   AF-B4RNY8-F1
#
_cell.length_a   1.000
_cell.length_b   1.000
_cell.length_c   1.000
_cell.angle_alpha   90.00
_cell.angle_beta   90.00
_cell.angle_gamma   90.00
#
_symmetry.space_group_name_H-M   'P 1'
#
loop_
_entity.id
_entity.type
_entity.pdbx_description
1 polymer ?
#
loop_
_entity_poly.entity_id
_entity_poly.type
_entity_poly.pdbx_seq_one_letter_code
_entity_poly.pdbx_strand_id
1 'polypeptide(L)' 'MPADRYAPLETVLQELSAHGIKPLSGIVARTGAMGKIQSVYLRDPDGNLLEISSY' A
#
# COMPACT_ATOMS: atom_id res chain seq x y z
N MET A 1 -8.39 -22.73 -11.53
CA MET A 1 -8.16 -22.30 -10.13
C MET A 1 -8.34 -20.79 -10.09
N PRO A 2 -9.41 -20.23 -9.49
CA PRO A 2 -9.68 -18.80 -9.54
C PRO A 2 -8.99 -18.11 -8.36
N ALA A 3 -8.04 -17.19 -8.59
CA ALA A 3 -7.46 -16.41 -7.49
C ALA A 3 -6.87 -15.04 -7.93
N ASP A 4 -7.48 -14.35 -8.90
CA ASP A 4 -7.33 -12.90 -9.10
C ASP A 4 -8.02 -12.08 -7.97
N ARG A 5 -8.05 -12.59 -6.73
CA ARG A 5 -8.90 -12.09 -5.63
C ARG A 5 -8.21 -11.30 -4.53
N TYR A 6 -6.91 -11.00 -4.66
CA TYR A 6 -6.23 -10.08 -3.74
C TYR A 6 -5.88 -8.81 -4.50
N ALA A 7 -6.45 -7.66 -4.10
CA ALA A 7 -6.01 -6.39 -4.65
C ALA A 7 -4.52 -6.23 -4.32
N PRO A 8 -3.69 -5.72 -5.25
CA PRO A 8 -2.23 -5.68 -5.08
C PRO A 8 -1.80 -4.96 -3.79
N LEU A 9 -2.52 -3.94 -3.35
CA LEU A 9 -2.22 -3.24 -2.10
C LEU A 9 -2.62 -4.01 -0.83
N GLU A 10 -3.63 -4.88 -0.89
CA GLU A 10 -3.96 -5.76 0.23
C GLU A 10 -2.84 -6.77 0.45
N THR A 11 -2.27 -7.33 -0.63
CA THR A 11 -1.08 -8.18 -0.56
C THR A 11 0.11 -7.44 0.02
N VAL A 12 0.34 -6.19 -0.39
CA VAL A 12 1.39 -5.34 0.20
C VAL A 12 1.16 -5.15 1.70
N LEU A 13 -0.08 -4.89 2.14
CA LEU A 13 -0.38 -4.77 3.57
C LEU A 13 -0.12 -6.07 4.35
N GLN A 14 -0.44 -7.23 3.77
CA GLN A 14 -0.17 -8.53 4.38
C GLN A 14 1.35 -8.77 4.52
N GLU A 15 2.13 -8.49 3.47
CA GLU A 15 3.59 -8.60 3.50
C GLU A 15 4.19 -7.66 4.56
N LEU A 16 3.78 -6.39 4.56
CA LEU A 16 4.23 -5.42 5.56
C LEU A 16 3.93 -5.92 6.98
N SER A 17 2.72 -6.44 7.22
CA SER A 17 2.35 -7.00 8.52
C SER A 17 3.15 -8.25 8.87
N ALA A 18 3.45 -9.12 7.91
CA ALA A 18 4.28 -10.32 8.11
C ALA A 18 5.73 -9.96 8.50
N HIS A 19 6.22 -8.83 7.98
CA HIS A 19 7.51 -8.25 8.35
C HIS A 19 7.46 -7.36 9.60
N GLY A 20 6.31 -7.26 10.29
CA GLY A 20 6.14 -6.42 11.47
C GLY A 20 6.18 -4.91 11.19
N ILE A 21 6.07 -4.51 9.92
CA ILE A 21 6.06 -3.12 9.49
C ILE A 21 4.62 -2.60 9.57
N LYS A 22 4.41 -1.58 10.40
CA LYS A 22 3.10 -0.94 10.53
C LYS A 22 3.01 0.27 9.59
N PRO A 23 2.11 0.26 8.59
CA PRO A 23 1.90 1.42 7.76
C PRO A 23 1.29 2.58 8.57
N LEU A 24 1.55 3.81 8.13
CA LEU A 24 1.00 5.04 8.73
C LEU A 24 -0.51 5.18 8.48
N SER A 25 -1.02 4.56 7.41
CA SER A 25 -2.43 4.55 7.06
C SER A 25 -2.83 3.20 6.48
N GLY A 26 -4.13 2.92 6.45
CA GLY A 26 -4.66 1.84 5.62
C GLY A 26 -4.62 2.19 4.14
N ILE A 27 -5.30 1.40 3.31
CA ILE A 27 -5.49 1.74 1.89
C ILE A 27 -6.39 2.97 1.82
N VAL A 28 -5.87 4.06 1.27
CA VAL A 28 -6.62 5.30 1.07
C VAL A 28 -6.72 5.64 -0.40
N ALA A 29 -7.88 6.15 -0.82
CA ALA A 29 -8.05 6.66 -2.17
C ALA A 29 -7.35 8.02 -2.32
N ARG A 30 -6.57 8.17 -3.37
CA ARG A 30 -5.83 9.38 -3.73
C ARG A 30 -6.05 9.71 -5.20
N THR A 31 -5.59 10.88 -5.61
CA THR A 31 -5.57 11.29 -7.02
C THR A 31 -4.13 11.25 -7.50
N GLY A 32 -3.82 10.27 -8.35
CA GLY A 32 -2.57 10.19 -9.08
C GLY A 32 -2.61 11.04 -10.35
N ALA A 33 -1.50 11.06 -11.08
CA ALA A 33 -1.38 11.85 -12.31
C ALA A 33 -2.38 11.44 -13.40
N MET A 34 -2.77 10.16 -13.45
CA MET A 34 -3.68 9.63 -14.48
C MET A 34 -5.11 9.34 -13.98
N GLY A 35 -5.42 9.58 -12.71
CA GLY A 35 -6.75 9.27 -12.16
C GLY A 35 -6.76 8.92 -10.68
N LYS A 36 -7.87 8.31 -10.22
CA LYS A 36 -7.96 7.80 -8.84
C LYS A 36 -7.01 6.62 -8.67
N ILE A 37 -6.23 6.65 -7.59
CA ILE A 37 -5.33 5.57 -7.18
C ILE A 37 -5.67 5.17 -5.76
N GLN A 38 -5.25 3.99 -5.37
CA GLN A 38 -5.18 3.59 -3.98
C GLN A 38 -3.74 3.72 -3.51
N SER A 39 -3.53 4.22 -2.29
CA SER A 39 -2.19 4.43 -1.73
C SER A 39 -2.11 3.95 -0.29
N VAL A 40 -0.93 3.48 0.10
CA VAL A 40 -0.53 3.16 1.47
C VAL A 40 0.74 3.94 1.78
N TYR A 41 0.85 4.43 3.02
CA TYR A 41 1.98 5.23 3.47
C TYR A 41 2.77 4.48 4.54
N LEU A 42 4.10 4.53 4.47
CA LEU A 42 5.00 3.97 5.47
C LEU A 42 6.20 4.90 5.71
N ARG A 43 6.90 4.68 6.82
CA ARG A 43 8.19 5.33 7.09
C ARG A 43 9.28 4.29 7.09
N ASP A 44 10.38 4.59 6.42
CA ASP A 44 11.60 3.82 6.54
C ASP A 44 12.37 4.20 7.83
N PRO A 45 13.44 3.47 8.20
CA PRO A 45 14.22 3.75 9.41
C PRO A 45 14.84 5.16 9.50
N ASP A 46 15.18 5.78 8.37
CA ASP A 46 15.65 7.17 8.29
C ASP A 46 14.50 8.20 8.41
N GLY A 47 13.26 7.71 8.43
CA GLY A 47 12.06 8.52 8.63
C GLY A 47 11.51 9.19 7.37
N ASN A 48 11.99 8.81 6.17
CA ASN A 48 11.38 9.32 4.94
C ASN A 48 9.97 8.73 4.78
N LEU A 49 9.11 9.50 4.12
CA LEU A 49 7.77 9.06 3.78
C LEU A 49 7.80 8.30 2.46
N LEU A 50 7.39 7.04 2.48
CA LEU A 50 7.19 6.25 1.28
C LEU A 50 5.70 6.12 0.99
N GLU A 51 5.35 6.24 -0.28
CA GLU A 51 4.01 5.99 -0.81
C GLU A 51 4.06 4.76 -1.73
N ILE A 52 3.25 3.76 -1.44
CA ILE A 52 3.02 2.62 -2.33
C ILE A 52 1.62 2.78 -2.89
N SER A 53 1.51 2.94 -4.20
CA SER A 53 0.23 3.19 -4.88
C SER A 53 -0.06 2.22 -6.00
N SER A 54 -1.33 1.97 -6.26
CA SER A 54 -1.83 1.17 -7.38
C SER A 54 -2.96 1.91 -8.10
N TYR A 55 -2.97 1.83 -9.44
CA TYR A 55 -3.99 2.40 -10.31
C TYR A 55 -5.21 1.50 -10.43
#